data_AF-A0A1I6G3K6-F1
#
_entry.id   AF-A0A1I6G3K6-F1
#
_cell.length_a   1.000
_cell.length_b   1.000
_cell.length_c   1.000
_cell.angle_alpha   90.00
_cell.angle_beta   90.00
_cell.angle_gamma   90.00
#
_symmetry.space_group_name_H-M   'P 1'
#
loop_
_entity.id
_entity.type
_entity.pdbx_description
1 polymer ?
#
loop_
_entity_poly.entity_id
_entity_poly.type
_entity_poly.pdbx_seq_one_letter_code
_entity_poly.pdbx_strand_id
1 'polypeptide(L)'
;MFGFIIAVGFGFLTPQIETMIAPLIKGITAHIPIADTEKRLVAFMVALLAAGIASAILYSGTAFWVIAGGVLGYFGTRIVAVIKKQIDARKSAD
;
A
#
# COMPACT_ATOMS: atom_id res chain seq x y z
N MET A 1 11.75 -12.89 -5.26
CA MET A 1 11.93 -11.46 -4.89
C MET A 1 11.05 -10.53 -5.71
N PHE A 2 10.68 -10.87 -6.96
CA PHE A 2 9.78 -10.02 -7.75
C PHE A 2 8.43 -9.77 -7.08
N GLY A 3 7.82 -10.77 -6.43
CA GLY A 3 6.57 -10.56 -5.68
C GLY A 3 6.68 -9.51 -4.57
N PHE A 4 7.83 -9.43 -3.89
CA PHE A 4 8.09 -8.37 -2.91
C PHE A 4 8.15 -6.99 -3.57
N ILE A 5 8.94 -6.85 -4.63
CA ILE A 5 9.12 -5.57 -5.34
C ILE A 5 7.80 -5.09 -5.94
N ILE A 6 7.05 -6.00 -6.56
CA ILE A 6 5.72 -5.74 -7.09
C ILE A 6 4.80 -5.26 -5.97
N ALA A 7 4.79 -5.95 -4.83
CA ALA A 7 3.97 -5.54 -3.70
C ALA A 7 4.39 -4.18 -3.14
N VAL A 8 5.68 -3.84 -3.08
CA VAL A 8 6.14 -2.48 -2.74
C VAL A 8 5.56 -1.45 -3.71
N GLY A 9 5.60 -1.74 -5.02
CA GLY A 9 5.01 -0.87 -6.04
C GLY A 9 3.51 -0.68 -5.84
N PHE A 10 2.75 -1.76 -5.69
CA PHE A 10 1.31 -1.70 -5.46
C PHE A 10 0.94 -1.00 -4.15
N GLY A 11 1.68 -1.29 -3.07
CA GLY A 11 1.53 -0.61 -1.79
C GLY A 11 1.71 0.90 -1.92
N PHE A 12 2.76 1.33 -2.61
CA PHE A 12 3.02 2.75 -2.88
C PHE A 12 1.93 3.40 -3.74
N LEU A 13 1.40 2.67 -4.72
CA LEU A 13 0.34 3.13 -5.64
C LEU A 13 -1.07 3.13 -5.03
N THR A 14 -1.23 2.74 -3.77
CA THR A 14 -2.53 2.70 -3.08
C THR A 14 -3.34 4.00 -3.20
N PRO A 15 -2.77 5.21 -3.06
CA PRO A 15 -3.53 6.46 -3.22
C PRO A 15 -4.10 6.65 -4.64
N GLN A 16 -3.36 6.21 -5.66
CA GLN A 16 -3.83 6.23 -7.04
C GLN A 16 -4.93 5.19 -7.24
N ILE A 17 -4.77 3.99 -6.66
CA ILE A 17 -5.78 2.93 -6.70
C ILE A 17 -7.07 3.40 -6.05
N GLU A 18 -7.01 4.08 -4.89
CA GLU A 18 -8.16 4.67 -4.21
C GLU A 18 -8.97 5.59 -5.15
N THR A 19 -8.27 6.40 -5.93
CA THR A 19 -8.90 7.31 -6.91
C THR A 19 -9.53 6.53 -8.07
N MET A 20 -8.84 5.50 -8.58
CA MET A 20 -9.35 4.66 -9.67
C MET A 20 -10.59 3.84 -9.27
N ILE A 21 -10.64 3.33 -8.03
CA ILE A 21 -11.75 2.50 -7.55
C ILE A 21 -12.85 3.32 -6.86
N ALA A 22 -12.71 4.64 -6.73
CA ALA A 22 -13.72 5.51 -6.15
C ALA A 22 -15.16 5.31 -6.71
N PRO A 23 -15.39 5.15 -8.04
CA PRO A 23 -16.73 4.87 -8.55
C PRO A 23 -17.26 3.49 -8.12
N LEU A 24 -16.38 2.49 -8.04
CA LEU A 24 -16.73 1.15 -7.56
C LEU A 24 -17.12 1.19 -6.08
N ILE A 25 -16.33 1.89 -5.25
CA ILE A 25 -16.63 2.08 -3.83
C ILE A 25 -17.99 2.75 -3.65
N LYS A 26 -18.29 3.83 -4.39
CA LYS A 26 -19.60 4.49 -4.32
C LYS A 26 -20.77 3.54 -4.60
N GLY A 27 -20.63 2.65 -5.58
CA GLY A 27 -21.65 1.63 -5.88
C GLY A 27 -21.83 0.61 -4.76
N ILE A 28 -20.73 0.20 -4.12
CA ILE A 28 -20.74 -0.71 -2.98
C ILE A 28 -21.32 -0.03 -1.74
N THR A 29 -21.01 1.25 -1.51
CA THR A 29 -21.49 2.03 -0.35
C THR A 29 -23.00 2.11 -0.26
N ALA A 30 -23.71 1.98 -1.40
CA ALA A 30 -25.16 1.91 -1.43
C ALA A 30 -25.74 0.67 -0.73
N HIS A 31 -24.95 -0.40 -0.58
CA HIS A 31 -25.36 -1.68 0.02
C HIS A 31 -24.57 -2.03 1.28
N ILE A 32 -23.30 -1.59 1.37
CA ILE A 32 -22.40 -1.83 2.50
C ILE A 32 -21.82 -0.49 2.93
N PRO A 33 -22.15 0.06 4.10
CA PRO A 33 -21.63 1.35 4.53
C PRO A 33 -20.10 1.26 4.70
N ILE A 34 -19.36 2.11 3.98
CA ILE A 34 -17.90 2.23 4.05
C ILE A 34 -17.59 3.66 4.46
N ALA A 35 -16.89 3.85 5.58
CA ALA A 35 -16.50 5.18 6.04
C ALA A 35 -15.43 5.80 5.13
N ASP A 36 -15.35 7.13 5.12
CA ASP A 36 -14.33 7.85 4.33
C ASP A 36 -12.90 7.46 4.75
N THR A 37 -12.70 7.14 6.02
CA THR A 37 -11.42 6.66 6.56
C THR A 37 -11.04 5.26 6.06
N GLU A 38 -12.02 4.46 5.65
CA GLU A 38 -11.83 3.06 5.22
C GLU A 38 -11.58 2.94 3.72
N LYS A 39 -11.92 3.96 2.92
CA LYS A 39 -11.72 3.95 1.44
C LYS A 39 -10.29 3.60 1.05
N ARG A 40 -9.33 4.17 1.77
CA ARG A 40 -7.91 3.93 1.56
C ARG A 40 -7.46 2.54 2.01
N LEU A 41 -8.09 1.98 3.04
CA LEU A 41 -7.87 0.60 3.46
C LEU A 41 -8.39 -0.37 2.39
N VAL A 42 -9.58 -0.12 1.84
CA VAL A 42 -10.13 -0.91 0.73
C VAL A 42 -9.22 -0.85 -0.50
N ALA A 43 -8.73 0.34 -0.85
CA ALA A 43 -7.74 0.50 -1.92
C ALA A 43 -6.46 -0.30 -1.66
N PHE A 44 -5.97 -0.31 -0.41
CA PHE A 44 -4.81 -1.10 -0.02
C PHE A 44 -5.08 -2.60 -0.15
N MET A 45 -6.26 -3.07 0.24
CA MET A 45 -6.66 -4.47 0.06
C MET A 45 -6.70 -4.87 -1.41
N VAL A 46 -7.26 -4.01 -2.28
CA VAL A 46 -7.25 -4.22 -3.73
C VAL A 46 -5.82 -4.27 -4.28
N ALA A 47 -4.94 -3.38 -3.79
CA ALA A 47 -3.52 -3.38 -4.17
C ALA A 47 -2.81 -4.67 -3.75
N LEU A 48 -3.07 -5.17 -2.54
CA LEU A 48 -2.51 -6.44 -2.05
C LEU A 48 -3.03 -7.64 -2.84
N LEU A 49 -4.30 -7.66 -3.21
CA LEU A 49 -4.87 -8.70 -4.07
C LEU A 49 -4.21 -8.69 -5.45
N ALA A 50 -4.07 -7.52 -6.07
CA ALA A 50 -3.38 -7.38 -7.36
C ALA A 50 -1.92 -7.84 -7.28
N ALA A 51 -1.21 -7.46 -6.21
CA ALA A 51 0.17 -7.90 -5.96
C ALA A 51 0.27 -9.42 -5.73
N GLY A 52 -0.69 -10.01 -5.01
CA GLY A 52 -0.75 -11.45 -4.77
C GLY A 52 -1.00 -12.24 -6.06
N ILE A 53 -1.93 -11.77 -6.90
CA ILE A 53 -2.20 -12.35 -8.22
C ILE A 53 -0.95 -12.27 -9.11
N ALA A 54 -0.30 -11.09 -9.19
CA ALA A 54 0.93 -10.92 -9.96
C ALA A 54 2.08 -11.81 -9.44
N SER A 55 2.22 -11.93 -8.12
CA SER A 55 3.21 -12.80 -7.47
C SER A 55 2.97 -14.27 -7.79
N ALA A 56 1.72 -14.73 -7.79
CA ALA A 56 1.34 -16.09 -8.13
C ALA A 56 1.61 -16.42 -9.62
N ILE A 57 1.24 -15.52 -10.53
CA ILE A 57 1.50 -15.67 -11.98
C ILE A 57 3.00 -15.81 -12.26
N LEU A 58 3.82 -15.05 -11.54
CA LEU A 58 5.28 -15.06 -11.70
C LEU A 58 5.98 -16.15 -10.88
N TYR A 59 5.22 -17.00 -10.17
CA TYR A 59 5.75 -17.99 -9.23
C TYR A 59 6.82 -17.39 -8.27
N SER A 60 6.63 -16.14 -7.85
CA SER A 60 7.69 -15.37 -7.21
C SER A 60 7.25 -14.71 -5.91
N GLY A 61 7.92 -15.10 -4.82
CA GLY A 61 7.67 -14.56 -3.48
C GLY A 61 6.66 -15.39 -2.72
N THR A 62 6.84 -15.46 -1.40
CA THR A 62 5.87 -16.07 -0.48
C THR A 62 4.82 -15.03 -0.10
N ALA A 63 3.68 -15.48 0.45
CA ALA A 63 2.66 -14.59 1.00
C ALA A 63 3.26 -13.58 2.00
N PHE A 64 4.21 -14.02 2.83
CA PHE A 64 4.96 -13.16 3.74
C PHE A 64 5.63 -11.99 3.00
N TRP A 65 6.36 -12.26 1.92
CA TRP A 65 7.07 -11.23 1.16
C TRP A 65 6.14 -10.30 0.40
N VAL A 66 4.98 -10.77 -0.07
CA VAL A 66 3.97 -9.91 -0.68
C VAL A 66 3.38 -8.95 0.36
N ILE A 67 3.03 -9.44 1.55
CA ILE A 67 2.49 -8.59 2.62
C ILE A 67 3.55 -7.59 3.09
N ALA A 68 4.77 -8.06 3.36
CA ALA A 68 5.87 -7.20 3.80
C ALA A 68 6.14 -6.10 2.76
N GLY A 69 6.19 -6.44 1.48
CA GLY A 69 6.36 -5.47 0.40
C GLY A 69 5.22 -4.47 0.34
N GLY A 70 3.97 -4.93 0.38
CA GLY A 70 2.79 -4.08 0.35
C GLY A 70 2.75 -3.06 1.50
N VAL A 71 3.00 -3.52 2.72
CA VAL A 71 3.07 -2.65 3.91
C VAL A 71 4.18 -1.63 3.77
N LEU A 72 5.39 -2.05 3.37
CA LEU A 72 6.52 -1.15 3.17
C LEU A 72 6.27 -0.13 2.06
N GLY A 73 5.63 -0.55 0.96
CA GLY A 73 5.23 0.35 -0.13
C GLY A 73 4.24 1.41 0.34
N TYR A 74 3.18 0.98 1.04
CA TYR A 74 2.13 1.88 1.52
C TYR A 74 2.63 2.89 2.56
N PHE A 75 3.48 2.45 3.49
CA PHE A 75 4.03 3.32 4.52
C PHE A 75 5.38 3.96 4.14
N GLY A 76 5.93 3.67 2.97
CA GLY A 76 7.31 3.99 2.62
C GLY A 76 7.63 5.48 2.74
N THR A 77 6.77 6.36 2.21
CA THR A 77 6.95 7.81 2.32
C THR A 77 6.92 8.31 3.76
N ARG A 78 6.05 7.73 4.60
CA ARG A 78 5.92 8.07 6.02
C ARG A 78 7.15 7.61 6.81
N ILE A 79 7.63 6.40 6.54
CA ILE A 79 8.84 5.85 7.15
C ILE A 79 10.04 6.76 6.82
N VAL A 80 10.21 7.11 5.54
CA VAL A 80 11.29 8.01 5.11
C VAL A 80 11.19 9.40 5.76
N ALA A 81 9.97 9.94 5.87
CA ALA A 81 9.76 11.23 6.52
C ALA A 81 10.14 11.21 8.02
N VAL A 82 9.77 10.15 8.74
CA VAL A 82 10.15 9.96 10.14
C VAL A 82 11.66 9.84 10.30
N ILE A 83 12.32 9.06 9.43
CA ILE A 83 13.78 8.89 9.45
C ILE A 83 14.48 10.23 9.18
N LYS A 84 14.07 10.97 8.14
CA LYS A 84 14.61 12.30 7.84
C LYS A 84 14.48 13.25 9.03
N LYS A 85 13.29 13.30 9.63
CA LYS A 85 13.03 14.13 10.82
C LYS A 85 13.99 13.79 11.98
N GLN A 86 14.30 12.52 12.21
CA GLN A 86 15.25 12.13 13.25
C GLN A 86 16.70 12.50 12.91
N ILE A 87 17.11 12.39 11.65
CA ILE A 87 18.45 12.79 11.20
C ILE A 87 18.62 14.30 11.36
N ASP A 88 17.61 15.08 10.93
CA ASP A 88 17.65 16.54 11.03
C ASP A 88 17.66 17.00 12.49
N ALA A 89 16.87 16.36 13.36
CA ALA A 89 16.88 16.65 14.80
C ALA A 89 18.24 16.39 15.46
N ARG A 90 18.98 15.37 15.01
CA ARG A 90 20.36 15.11 15.48
C ARG A 90 21.33 16.16 14.97
N LYS A 91 21.24 16.54 13.70
CA LYS A 91 22.11 17.58 13.10
C LYS A 91 21.91 18.97 13.69
N SER A 92 20.73 19.28 14.24
CA SER A 92 20.46 20.54 14.92
C SER A 92 20.84 20.55 16.41
N ALA A 93 21.25 19.40 16.96
CA ALA A 93 21.68 19.26 18.34
C ALA A 93 23.21 19.28 18.50
N ASP A 94 23.95 19.14 17.40
CA ASP A 94 25.41 19.32 17.26
C ASP A 94 25.73 20.73 16.74
#